data_AF-A0A7J6WDZ4-F1
#
_entry.id   AF-A0A7J6WDZ4-F1
#
_cell.length_a   1.000
_cell.length_b   1.000
_cell.length_c   1.000
_cell.angle_alpha   90.00
_cell.angle_beta   90.00
_cell.angle_gamma   90.00
#
_symmetry.space_group_name_H-M   'P 1'
#
loop_
_entity.id
_entity.type
_entity.pdbx_description
1 polymer ?
#
loop_
_entity_poly.entity_id
_entity_poly.type
_entity_poly.pdbx_seq_one_letter_code
_entity_poly.pdbx_strand_id
1 'polypeptide(L)'
;MKRKIGDCCSNSNNKDMEIVWQSPANRPERHDYIFHNGRRHVRPYYFEFISHVKNRWAGKTIVDLFAQEFKGRPYNYYVYIVII
;
A
#
# COMPACT_ATOMS: atom_id res chain seq x y z
N MET A 1 35.95 22.86 31.36
CA MET A 1 34.49 22.58 31.31
C MET A 1 34.26 21.31 30.49
N LYS A 2 34.02 20.16 31.14
CA LYS A 2 33.74 18.89 30.45
C LYS A 2 32.22 18.70 30.40
N ARG A 3 31.65 18.66 29.20
CA ARG A 3 30.22 18.37 29.01
C ARG A 3 30.05 16.86 29.12
N LYS A 4 29.35 16.41 30.16
CA LYS A 4 28.87 15.02 30.28
C LYS A 4 27.97 14.73 29.07
N ILE A 5 28.38 13.78 28.24
CA ILE A 5 27.49 13.10 27.31
C ILE A 5 26.55 12.29 28.20
N GLY A 6 25.29 12.72 28.24
CA GLY A 6 24.23 11.95 28.87
C GLY A 6 23.95 10.75 27.97
N ASP A 7 24.19 9.56 28.49
CA ASP A 7 23.73 8.33 27.91
C ASP A 7 22.19 8.31 27.96
N CYS A 8 21.56 8.56 26.82
CA CYS A 8 20.18 8.16 26.60
C CYS A 8 20.21 6.99 25.62
N CYS A 9 20.31 5.78 26.15
CA CYS A 9 20.06 4.56 25.40
C CYS A 9 18.58 4.55 24.98
N SER A 10 18.28 5.09 23.81
CA SER A 10 17.04 4.72 23.12
C SER A 10 17.27 3.33 22.53
N ASN A 11 16.77 2.29 23.22
CA ASN A 11 16.57 0.98 22.62
C ASN A 11 15.60 1.14 21.44
N SER A 12 16.14 1.50 20.28
CA SER A 12 15.45 1.32 19.02
C SER A 12 15.40 -0.18 18.81
N ASN A 13 14.33 -0.81 19.28
CA ASN A 13 13.88 -2.08 18.76
C ASN A 13 13.54 -1.85 17.29
N ASN A 14 14.57 -1.73 16.45
CA ASN A 14 14.47 -1.93 15.01
C ASN A 14 14.13 -3.40 14.85
N LYS A 15 12.85 -3.71 15.06
CA LYS A 15 12.24 -4.81 14.31
C LYS A 15 12.39 -4.34 12.88
N ASP A 16 13.46 -4.80 12.24
CA ASP A 16 13.58 -4.76 10.79
C ASP A 16 12.34 -5.49 10.29
N MET A 17 11.30 -4.70 10.02
CA MET A 17 10.12 -5.17 9.33
C MET A 17 10.68 -5.50 7.97
N GLU A 18 11.03 -6.77 7.74
CA GLU A 18 11.50 -7.22 6.44
C GLU A 18 10.40 -6.80 5.45
N ILE A 19 10.68 -5.76 4.65
CA ILE A 19 9.76 -5.25 3.65
C ILE A 19 9.78 -6.31 2.57
N VAL A 20 8.96 -7.33 2.76
CA VAL A 20 8.78 -8.35 1.75
C VAL A 20 8.01 -7.68 0.63
N TRP A 21 8.68 -7.40 -0.47
CA TRP A 21 8.08 -6.98 -1.74
C TRP A 21 7.25 -8.13 -2.34
N GLN A 22 6.30 -8.67 -1.56
CA GLN A 22 5.44 -9.78 -1.96
C GLN A 22 4.66 -9.32 -3.20
N SER A 23 4.80 -10.08 -4.27
CA SER A 23 3.75 -10.10 -5.28
C SER A 23 2.45 -10.50 -4.58
N PRO A 24 1.30 -9.92 -4.97
CA PRO A 24 0.02 -10.37 -4.43
C PRO A 24 -0.06 -11.89 -4.50
N ALA A 25 -0.60 -12.53 -3.45
CA ALA A 25 -0.75 -13.99 -3.41
C ALA A 25 -1.54 -14.50 -4.63
N ASN A 26 -2.36 -13.62 -5.22
CA ASN A 26 -3.13 -13.86 -6.42
C ASN A 26 -2.35 -13.45 -7.69
N ARG A 27 -1.29 -14.19 -8.05
CA ARG A 27 -0.62 -14.01 -9.33
C ARG A 27 -1.52 -14.57 -10.45
N PRO A 28 -1.78 -13.81 -11.54
CA PRO A 28 -2.60 -14.31 -12.64
C PRO A 28 -1.92 -15.52 -13.29
N GLU A 29 -2.62 -16.65 -13.28
CA GLU A 29 -2.12 -17.89 -13.85
C GLU A 29 -2.36 -17.93 -15.37
N ARG A 30 -1.68 -18.85 -16.06
CA ARG A 30 -1.85 -19.02 -17.51
C ARG A 30 -3.32 -19.24 -17.91
N HIS A 31 -4.10 -19.85 -17.01
CA HIS A 31 -5.51 -20.15 -17.20
C HIS A 31 -6.41 -18.91 -17.13
N ASP A 32 -5.96 -17.80 -16.53
CA ASP A 32 -6.73 -16.55 -16.38
C ASP A 32 -6.68 -15.67 -17.62
N TYR A 33 -5.76 -15.95 -18.55
CA TYR A 33 -5.64 -15.22 -19.79
C TYR A 33 -6.64 -15.72 -20.82
N ILE A 34 -7.49 -14.83 -21.32
CA ILE A 34 -8.44 -15.09 -22.39
C ILE A 34 -7.95 -14.39 -23.65
N PHE A 35 -7.85 -15.12 -24.75
CA PHE A 35 -7.54 -14.54 -26.06
C PHE A 35 -8.83 -14.20 -26.79
N HIS A 36 -9.03 -12.92 -27.10
CA HIS A 36 -10.17 -12.43 -27.87
C HIS A 36 -9.67 -11.55 -29.02
N ASN A 37 -10.01 -11.89 -30.25
CA ASN A 37 -9.61 -11.18 -31.48
C ASN A 37 -8.10 -10.89 -31.57
N GLY A 38 -7.27 -11.88 -31.20
CA GLY A 38 -5.81 -11.75 -31.20
C GLY A 38 -5.22 -10.91 -30.04
N ARG A 39 -6.05 -10.40 -29.13
CA ARG A 39 -5.63 -9.65 -27.94
C ARG A 39 -5.77 -10.53 -26.69
N ARG A 40 -4.80 -10.41 -25.78
CA ARG A 40 -4.78 -11.15 -24.51
C ARG A 40 -5.42 -10.32 -23.41
N HIS A 41 -6.53 -10.79 -22.86
CA HIS A 41 -7.22 -10.22 -21.71
C HIS A 41 -6.96 -11.07 -20.46
N VAL A 42 -7.12 -10.49 -19.27
CA VAL A 42 -7.08 -11.21 -18.00
C VAL A 42 -8.49 -11.21 -17.43
N ARG A 43 -8.95 -12.36 -16.90
CA ARG A 43 -10.23 -12.41 -16.19
C ARG A 43 -10.26 -11.39 -15.05
N PRO A 44 -11.42 -10.80 -14.72
CA PRO A 44 -11.54 -9.97 -13.53
C PRO A 44 -11.02 -10.72 -12.30
N TYR A 45 -10.14 -10.09 -11.52
CA TYR A 45 -9.54 -10.68 -10.33
C TYR A 45 -9.48 -9.67 -9.18
N TYR A 46 -9.59 -10.19 -7.96
CA TYR A 46 -9.36 -9.39 -6.76
C TYR A 46 -7.86 -9.13 -6.60
N PHE A 47 -7.49 -7.86 -6.50
CA PHE A 47 -6.13 -7.43 -6.26
C PHE A 47 -5.99 -6.89 -4.85
N GLU A 48 -5.09 -7.50 -4.07
CA GLU A 48 -4.74 -7.01 -2.74
C GLU A 48 -3.68 -5.93 -2.86
N PHE A 49 -4.04 -4.69 -2.52
CA PHE A 49 -3.10 -3.57 -2.51
C PHE A 49 -2.43 -3.48 -1.14
N ILE A 50 -1.13 -3.82 -1.09
CA ILE A 50 -0.31 -3.69 0.12
C ILE A 50 0.49 -2.40 0.02
N SER A 51 0.32 -1.49 0.99
CA SER A 51 1.07 -0.23 1.03
C SER A 51 1.64 0.03 2.42
N HIS A 52 2.88 0.51 2.45
CA HIS A 52 3.51 0.95 3.69
C HIS A 52 3.24 2.43 3.93
N VAL A 53 2.75 2.76 5.12
CA VAL A 53 2.38 4.12 5.51
C VAL A 53 3.39 4.65 6.53
N LYS A 54 3.93 5.84 6.27
CA LYS A 54 4.80 6.55 7.22
C LYS A 54 3.99 7.19 8.34
N ASN A 55 4.58 7.32 9.53
CA ASN A 55 3.88 7.83 10.73
C ASN A 55 3.26 9.24 10.56
N ARG A 56 3.75 10.06 9.62
CA ARG A 56 3.15 11.37 9.28
C ARG A 56 1.70 11.29 8.78
N TRP A 57 1.26 10.11 8.35
CA TRP A 57 -0.08 9.85 7.85
C TRP A 57 -1.00 9.20 8.91
N ALA A 58 -0.50 9.01 10.14
CA ALA A 58 -1.31 8.50 11.23
C ALA A 58 -2.53 9.40 11.48
N GLY A 59 -3.69 8.78 11.69
CA GLY A 59 -4.95 9.49 11.94
C GLY A 59 -5.71 9.96 10.69
N LYS A 60 -5.19 9.73 9.47
CA LYS A 60 -5.94 9.96 8.23
C LYS A 60 -6.71 8.72 7.83
N THR A 61 -7.89 8.90 7.25
CA THR A 61 -8.66 7.80 6.68
C THR A 61 -8.01 7.32 5.38
N ILE A 62 -8.27 6.07 5.02
CA ILE A 62 -7.77 5.51 3.76
C ILE A 62 -8.28 6.31 2.55
N VAL A 63 -9.52 6.79 2.60
CA VAL A 63 -10.13 7.62 1.55
C VAL A 63 -9.39 8.94 1.39
N ASP A 64 -9.06 9.61 2.50
CA ASP A 64 -8.33 10.88 2.46
C ASP A 64 -6.90 10.68 1.96
N LEU A 65 -6.26 9.57 2.34
CA LEU A 65 -4.93 9.19 1.85
C LEU A 65 -4.94 9.01 0.33
N PHE A 66 -5.89 8.23 -0.19
CA PHE A 66 -6.02 7.97 -1.62
C PHE A 66 -6.41 9.24 -2.40
N ALA A 67 -7.32 10.06 -1.88
CA ALA A 67 -7.72 11.29 -2.56
C ALA A 67 -6.60 12.34 -2.60
N GLN A 68 -5.71 12.38 -1.60
CA GLN A 68 -4.57 13.29 -1.59
C GLN A 68 -3.45 12.86 -2.55
N GLU A 69 -3.15 11.56 -2.60
CA GLU A 69 -2.08 11.02 -3.44
C GLU A 69 -2.52 10.85 -4.91
N PHE A 70 -3.73 10.35 -5.13
CA PHE A 70 -4.27 10.05 -6.46
C PHE A 70 -5.32 11.07 -6.89
N LYS A 71 -4.88 12.21 -7.41
CA LYS A 71 -5.76 13.28 -7.91
C LYS A 71 -6.50 12.96 -9.22
N GLY A 72 -6.46 11.72 -9.71
CA GLY A 72 -7.02 11.30 -11.00
C GLY A 72 -8.54 11.05 -10.98
N ARG A 73 -9.16 11.03 -9.79
CA ARG A 73 -10.60 10.79 -9.59
C ARG A 73 -11.13 11.71 -8.50
N PRO A 74 -12.44 12.08 -8.54
CA PRO A 74 -13.05 12.91 -7.51
C PRO A 74 -13.14 12.16 -6.17
N TYR A 75 -13.19 12.88 -5.05
CA TYR A 75 -13.27 12.30 -3.71
C TYR A 75 -14.40 11.27 -3.56
N ASN A 76 -15.60 11.59 -4.07
CA ASN A 76 -16.77 10.73 -4.01
C ASN A 76 -16.58 9.37 -4.67
N TYR A 77 -15.69 9.28 -5.68
CA TYR A 77 -15.33 8.01 -6.28
C TYR A 77 -14.73 7.09 -5.21
N TYR A 78 -13.72 7.57 -4.47
CA TYR A 78 -13.04 6.80 -3.43
C TYR A 78 -13.96 6.45 -2.25
N VAL A 79 -14.88 7.33 -1.88
CA VAL A 79 -15.91 7.04 -0.86
C VAL A 79 -16.77 5.84 -1.27
N TYR A 80 -17.24 5.83 -2.53
CA TYR A 80 -18.11 4.77 -3.03
C TYR A 80 -17.40 3.41 -3.05
N ILE A 81 -16.19 3.31 -3.61
CA ILE A 81 -15.46 2.03 -3.71
C ILE A 81 -14.98 1.47 -2.36
N VAL A 82 -14.79 2.29 -1.34
CA VAL A 82 -14.29 1.84 -0.02
C VAL A 82 -15.43 1.42 0.92
N ILE A 83 -16.65 1.91 0.70
CA ILE A 83 -17.81 1.69 1.59
C ILE A 83 -18.69 0.50 1.15
N ILE A 84 -18.46 -0.06 -0.04
CA ILE A 84 -19.12 -1.28 -0.54
C ILE A 84 -18.36 -2.50 -0.07
#